data_AF-A0A2N3B8B5-F1
#
_entry.id   AF-A0A2N3B8B5-F1
#
_cell.length_a   1.000
_cell.length_b   1.000
_cell.length_c   1.000
_cell.angle_alpha   90.00
_cell.angle_beta   90.00
_cell.angle_gamma   90.00
#
_symmetry.space_group_name_H-M   'P 1'
#
loop_
_entity.id
_entity.type
_entity.pdbx_description
1 polymer ?
#
loop_
_entity_poly.entity_id
_entity_poly.type
_entity_poly.pdbx_seq_one_letter_code
_entity_poly.pdbx_strand_id
1 'polypeptide(L)'
;MHGAGIAVIFVLVGLLNAWPVIGALGGRQLGGLYGLRFEDPNLLTLMRHRAVLLGLTGLFLIAAAFRRELQPAGFVLGFASMLSFVAFARLRDEPSRFIAKVAMADMAGSALLLVALALYWL
;
A
#
# COMPACT_ATOMS: atom_id res chain seq x y z
N MET A 1 22.92 4.67 -15.29
CA MET A 1 21.72 4.05 -15.91
C MET A 1 20.78 3.36 -14.90
N HIS A 2 21.09 3.33 -13.59
CA HIS A 2 20.28 2.67 -12.56
C HIS A 2 18.99 3.40 -12.12
N GLY A 3 18.85 4.70 -12.41
CA GLY A 3 17.72 5.50 -11.93
C GLY A 3 16.35 5.11 -12.49
N ALA A 4 16.30 4.60 -13.72
CA ALA A 4 15.05 4.21 -14.38
C ALA A 4 14.40 2.97 -13.72
N GLY A 5 15.20 1.98 -13.31
CA GLY A 5 14.69 0.77 -12.64
C GLY A 5 14.08 1.07 -11.27
N ILE A 6 14.74 1.94 -10.50
CA ILE A 6 14.24 2.39 -9.19
C ILE A 6 12.93 3.17 -9.35
N ALA A 7 12.86 4.08 -10.32
CA ALA A 7 11.65 4.85 -10.57
C ALA A 7 10.45 3.96 -10.95
N VAL A 8 10.65 2.95 -11.81
CA VAL A 8 9.61 1.99 -12.18
C VAL A 8 9.09 1.23 -10.96
N ILE A 9 9.99 0.77 -10.07
CA ILE A 9 9.59 0.06 -8.86
C ILE A 9 8.80 0.97 -7.92
N PHE A 10 9.22 2.22 -7.73
CA PHE A 10 8.48 3.19 -6.91
C PHE A 10 7.08 3.48 -7.47
N VAL A 11 6.94 3.58 -8.79
CA VAL A 11 5.63 3.74 -9.44
C VAL A 11 4.74 2.52 -9.19
N LEU A 12 5.27 1.31 -9.38
CA LEU A 12 4.51 0.06 -9.14
C LEU A 12 4.06 -0.07 -7.68
N VAL A 13 4.97 0.17 -6.74
CA VAL A 13 4.68 0.11 -5.30
C VAL A 13 3.72 1.23 -4.87
N GLY A 14 3.87 2.41 -5.46
CA GLY A 14 2.95 3.53 -5.25
C GLY A 14 1.54 3.23 -5.74
N LEU A 15 1.41 2.58 -6.91
CA LEU A 15 0.12 2.10 -7.43
C LEU A 15 -0.51 1.02 -6.53
N LEU A 16 0.29 0.09 -6.00
CA LEU A 16 -0.18 -0.91 -5.03
C LEU A 16 -0.72 -0.24 -3.76
N ASN A 17 0.01 0.75 -3.21
CA ASN A 17 -0.44 1.53 -2.05
C ASN A 17 -1.67 2.41 -2.36
N ALA A 18 -1.85 2.83 -3.61
CA ALA A 18 -3.01 3.63 -4.03
C ALA A 18 -4.26 2.78 -4.31
N TRP A 19 -4.13 1.46 -4.49
CA TRP A 19 -5.26 0.56 -4.74
C TRP A 19 -6.42 0.67 -3.72
N PRO A 20 -6.16 0.82 -2.40
CA PRO A 20 -7.20 0.99 -1.38
C PRO A 20 -8.04 2.26 -1.56
N VAL A 21 -7.58 3.28 -2.30
CA VAL A 21 -8.34 4.50 -2.61
C VAL A 21 -9.68 4.19 -3.28
N ILE A 22 -9.76 3.10 -4.05
CA ILE A 22 -11.01 2.63 -4.63
C ILE A 22 -12.05 2.30 -3.54
N GLY A 23 -11.60 1.84 -2.37
CA GLY A 23 -12.44 1.65 -1.19
C GLY A 23 -12.90 2.96 -0.52
N ALA A 24 -12.18 4.07 -0.71
CA ALA A 24 -12.62 5.39 -0.23
C ALA A 24 -13.84 5.91 -1.00
N LEU A 25 -13.96 5.53 -2.29
CA LEU A 25 -14.98 6.04 -3.21
C LEU A 25 -16.41 5.52 -2.95
N GLY A 26 -16.60 4.47 -2.14
CA GLY A 26 -17.95 4.08 -1.74
C GLY A 26 -18.09 2.76 -0.97
N GLY A 27 -19.08 2.70 -0.09
CA GLY A 27 -19.42 1.49 0.69
C GLY A 27 -19.83 0.30 -0.17
N ARG A 28 -20.31 0.54 -1.40
CA ARG A 28 -20.61 -0.51 -2.39
C ARG A 28 -19.35 -1.17 -2.97
N GLN A 29 -18.26 -0.41 -3.17
CA GLN A 29 -16.96 -0.97 -3.56
C GLN A 29 -16.28 -1.70 -2.40
N LEU A 30 -16.39 -1.18 -1.17
CA LEU A 30 -15.98 -1.91 0.04
C LEU A 30 -16.77 -3.22 0.23
N GLY A 31 -18.08 -3.22 -0.02
CA GLY A 31 -18.91 -4.44 0.00
C GLY A 31 -18.51 -5.46 -1.07
N GLY A 32 -18.11 -5.02 -2.26
CA GLY A 32 -17.56 -5.90 -3.31
C GLY A 32 -16.13 -6.38 -3.05
N LEU A 33 -15.30 -5.55 -2.41
CA LEU A 33 -13.90 -5.84 -2.05
C LEU A 33 -13.73 -6.62 -0.74
N TYR A 34 -14.76 -6.71 0.10
CA TYR A 34 -14.69 -7.43 1.38
C TYR A 34 -15.82 -8.43 1.61
N GLY A 35 -16.83 -8.51 0.73
CA GLY A 35 -17.95 -9.45 0.84
C GLY A 35 -18.80 -9.28 2.10
N LEU A 36 -18.63 -8.16 2.80
CA LEU A 36 -19.26 -7.84 4.08
C LEU A 36 -20.22 -6.66 3.87
N ARG A 37 -21.44 -6.76 4.43
CA ARG A 37 -22.29 -5.57 4.60
C ARG A 37 -21.64 -4.76 5.71
N PHE A 38 -20.99 -3.65 5.36
CA PHE A 38 -20.55 -2.65 6.33
C PHE A 38 -21.80 -1.93 6.86
N GLU A 39 -22.51 -2.59 7.79
CA GLU A 39 -23.71 -2.06 8.43
C GLU A 39 -23.38 -1.04 9.52
N ASP A 40 -22.12 -1.02 9.99
CA ASP A 40 -21.61 -0.02 10.94
C ASP A 40 -20.99 1.20 10.21
N PRO A 41 -21.63 2.40 10.29
CA PRO A 41 -21.13 3.63 9.70
C PRO A 41 -19.76 4.07 10.24
N ASN A 42 -19.43 3.72 11.48
CA ASN A 42 -18.16 4.08 12.11
C ASN A 42 -17.01 3.28 11.48
N LEU A 43 -17.22 1.98 11.27
CA LEU A 43 -16.23 1.11 10.61
C LEU A 43 -16.01 1.54 9.15
N LEU A 44 -17.07 1.95 8.46
CA LEU A 44 -16.99 2.46 7.10
C LEU A 44 -16.11 3.72 7.02
N THR A 45 -16.26 4.63 7.99
CA THR A 45 -15.48 5.87 8.07
C THR A 45 -14.00 5.58 8.32
N LEU A 46 -13.68 4.65 9.23
CA LEU A 46 -12.29 4.22 9.50
C LEU A 46 -11.63 3.59 8.26
N MET A 47 -12.36 2.76 7.50
CA MET A 47 -11.83 2.15 6.28
C MET A 47 -11.62 3.17 5.15
N ARG A 48 -12.50 4.17 5.02
CA ARG A 48 -12.30 5.28 4.07
C ARG A 48 -11.10 6.15 4.45
N HIS A 49 -10.94 6.48 5.73
CA HIS A 49 -9.80 7.25 6.19
C HIS A 49 -8.48 6.52 5.91
N ARG A 50 -8.45 5.21 6.19
CA ARG A 50 -7.29 4.36 5.87
C ARG A 50 -7.00 4.31 4.37
N ALA A 51 -8.03 4.23 3.53
CA ALA A 51 -7.89 4.27 2.08
C ALA A 51 -7.30 5.60 1.59
N VAL A 52 -7.68 6.73 2.20
CA VAL A 52 -7.10 8.05 1.89
C VAL A 52 -5.63 8.13 2.30
N LEU A 53 -5.28 7.67 3.51
CA LEU A 53 -3.90 7.66 3.98
C LEU A 53 -2.99 6.82 3.07
N LEU A 54 -3.43 5.62 2.69
CA LEU A 54 -2.70 4.75 1.76
C LEU A 54 -2.59 5.37 0.37
N GLY A 55 -3.63 6.05 -0.10
CA GLY A 55 -3.60 6.85 -1.33
C GLY A 55 -2.56 7.95 -1.32
N LEU A 56 -2.47 8.70 -0.22
CA LEU A 56 -1.46 9.74 -0.05
C LEU A 56 -0.04 9.13 -0.02
N THR A 57 0.15 8.01 0.66
CA THR A 57 1.43 7.28 0.64
C THR A 57 1.78 6.82 -0.77
N GLY A 58 0.81 6.28 -1.52
CA GLY A 58 1.00 5.87 -2.92
C GLY A 58 1.40 7.02 -3.83
N LEU A 59 0.72 8.17 -3.71
CA LEU A 59 1.05 9.38 -4.47
C LEU A 59 2.44 9.91 -4.11
N PHE A 60 2.81 9.90 -2.82
CA PHE A 60 4.13 10.31 -2.37
C PHE A 60 5.23 9.39 -2.93
N LEU A 61 5.00 8.08 -2.97
CA LEU A 61 5.92 7.11 -3.57
C LEU A 61 6.09 7.36 -5.08
N ILE A 62 5.01 7.64 -5.80
CA ILE A 62 5.08 8.02 -7.22
C ILE A 62 5.87 9.32 -7.40
N ALA A 63 5.64 10.33 -6.57
CA ALA A 63 6.39 11.59 -6.61
C ALA A 63 7.88 11.36 -6.30
N ALA A 64 8.20 10.48 -5.35
CA ALA A 64 9.56 10.09 -5.01
C ALA A 64 10.28 9.32 -6.13
N ALA A 65 9.53 8.66 -7.04
CA ALA A 65 10.09 8.04 -8.23
C ALA A 65 10.83 9.05 -9.12
N PHE A 66 10.30 10.27 -9.23
CA PHE A 66 10.84 11.33 -10.09
C PHE A 66 11.83 12.24 -9.39
N ARG A 67 11.92 12.18 -8.05
CA ARG A 67 12.83 13.00 -7.24
C ARG A 67 13.73 12.13 -6.38
N ARG A 68 14.99 11.99 -6.79
CA ARG A 68 15.99 11.15 -6.12
C ARG A 68 16.22 11.53 -4.65
N GLU A 69 16.09 12.82 -4.33
CA GLU A 69 16.16 13.35 -2.95
C GLU A 69 15.05 12.81 -2.03
N LEU A 70 13.89 12.46 -2.59
CA LEU A 70 12.74 11.93 -1.84
C LEU A 70 12.73 10.40 -1.75
N GLN A 71 13.60 9.71 -2.49
CA GLN A 71 13.66 8.23 -2.48
C GLN A 71 13.92 7.64 -1.08
N PRO A 72 14.86 8.17 -0.26
CA PRO A 72 15.07 7.64 1.10
C PRO A 72 13.82 7.76 1.97
N ALA A 73 13.14 8.91 1.92
CA ALA A 73 11.89 9.12 2.63
C ALA A 73 10.78 8.19 2.13
N GLY A 74 10.70 7.97 0.81
CA GLY A 74 9.76 7.06 0.19
C GLY A 74 10.00 5.60 0.56
N PHE A 75 11.26 5.14 0.65
CA PHE A 75 11.57 3.80 1.16
C PHE A 75 11.03 3.62 2.59
N VAL A 76 11.32 4.56 3.49
CA VAL A 76 10.84 4.51 4.88
C VAL A 76 9.32 4.47 4.94
N LEU A 77 8.64 5.36 4.22
CA LEU A 77 7.17 5.42 4.17
C LEU A 77 6.55 4.15 3.59
N GLY A 78 7.09 3.63 2.50
CA GLY A 78 6.60 2.42 1.84
C GLY A 78 6.76 1.18 2.71
N PHE A 79 7.94 0.98 3.30
CA PHE A 79 8.18 -0.12 4.23
C PHE A 79 7.33 0.00 5.49
N ALA A 80 7.25 1.18 6.10
CA ALA A 80 6.46 1.39 7.31
C ALA A 80 4.98 1.06 7.06
N SER A 81 4.42 1.49 5.92
CA SER A 81 3.04 1.20 5.53
C SER A 81 2.78 -0.29 5.34
N MET A 82 3.57 -0.94 4.47
CA MET A 82 3.34 -2.34 4.07
C MET A 82 3.67 -3.33 5.19
N LEU A 83 4.79 -3.15 5.90
CA LEU A 83 5.18 -4.06 6.98
C LEU A 83 4.23 -3.97 8.17
N SER A 84 3.74 -2.78 8.50
CA SER A 84 2.74 -2.61 9.56
C SER A 84 1.48 -3.40 9.22
N PHE A 85 0.98 -3.31 7.97
CA PHE A 85 -0.22 -4.04 7.60
C PHE A 85 -0.03 -5.56 7.61
N VAL A 86 1.11 -6.04 7.10
CA VAL A 86 1.46 -7.48 7.14
C VAL A 86 1.53 -7.98 8.58
N ALA A 87 2.14 -7.21 9.49
CA ALA A 87 2.21 -7.55 10.92
C ALA A 87 0.81 -7.65 11.54
N PHE A 88 -0.04 -6.64 11.33
CA PHE A 88 -1.42 -6.65 11.83
C PHE A 88 -2.27 -7.78 11.23
N ALA A 89 -2.06 -8.14 9.96
CA ALA A 89 -2.75 -9.26 9.33
C ALA A 89 -2.33 -10.62 9.90
N ARG A 90 -1.05 -10.79 10.26
CA ARG A 90 -0.50 -12.01 10.89
C ARG A 90 -0.92 -12.19 12.34
N LEU A 91 -1.21 -11.11 13.05
CA LEU A 91 -1.67 -11.12 14.44
C LEU A 91 -3.16 -11.49 14.59
N ARG A 92 -3.89 -11.73 13.49
CA ARG A 92 -5.30 -12.12 13.51
C ARG A 92 -5.44 -13.61 13.20
N ASP A 93 -6.07 -14.35 14.11
CA ASP A 93 -6.28 -15.80 13.99
C ASP A 93 -7.19 -16.21 12.83
N GLU A 94 -8.16 -15.37 12.42
CA GLU A 94 -9.00 -15.58 11.24
C GLU A 94 -8.98 -14.38 10.28
N PRO A 95 -7.98 -14.27 9.39
CA PRO A 95 -7.98 -13.23 8.37
C PRO A 95 -9.07 -13.52 7.34
N SER A 96 -10.00 -12.57 7.13
CA SER A 96 -10.94 -12.66 6.01
C SER A 96 -10.15 -12.82 4.69
N ARG A 97 -10.66 -13.61 3.74
CA ARG A 97 -10.01 -13.86 2.43
C ARG A 97 -9.61 -12.57 1.70
N PHE A 98 -10.26 -11.45 1.99
CA PHE A 98 -9.95 -10.15 1.42
C PHE A 98 -8.77 -9.45 2.10
N ILE A 99 -8.67 -9.53 3.44
CA ILE A 99 -7.49 -9.04 4.18
C ILE A 99 -6.25 -9.82 3.76
N ALA A 100 -6.36 -11.14 3.58
CA ALA A 100 -5.27 -11.99 3.11
C ALA A 100 -4.76 -11.60 1.70
N LYS A 101 -5.65 -11.24 0.77
CA LYS A 101 -5.28 -10.75 -0.57
C LYS A 101 -4.48 -9.45 -0.52
N VAL A 102 -4.94 -8.48 0.30
CA VAL A 102 -4.24 -7.20 0.45
C VAL A 102 -2.89 -7.41 1.13
N ALA A 103 -2.80 -8.26 2.14
CA ALA A 103 -1.54 -8.58 2.82
C ALA A 103 -0.52 -9.24 1.85
N MET A 104 -0.99 -10.07 0.92
CA MET A 104 -0.15 -10.68 -0.11
C MET A 104 0.35 -9.65 -1.14
N ALA A 105 -0.50 -8.69 -1.52
CA ALA A 105 -0.09 -7.56 -2.36
C ALA A 105 0.96 -6.68 -1.69
N ASP A 106 0.79 -6.38 -0.40
CA ASP A 106 1.77 -5.61 0.40
C ASP A 106 3.09 -6.36 0.58
N MET A 107 3.05 -7.69 0.72
CA MET A 107 4.24 -8.52 0.79
C MET A 107 5.01 -8.52 -0.55
N ALA A 108 4.30 -8.61 -1.68
CA ALA A 108 4.90 -8.49 -3.01
C ALA A 108 5.48 -7.09 -3.25
N GLY A 109 4.76 -6.04 -2.84
CA GLY A 109 5.24 -4.66 -2.92
C GLY A 109 6.48 -4.40 -2.05
N SER A 110 6.53 -4.99 -0.84
CA SER A 110 7.70 -4.92 0.05
C SER A 110 8.92 -5.61 -0.55
N ALA A 111 8.73 -6.77 -1.20
CA ALA A 111 9.80 -7.45 -1.92
C ALA A 111 10.32 -6.62 -3.10
N LEU A 112 9.43 -5.96 -3.84
CA LEU A 112 9.82 -5.02 -4.90
C LEU A 112 10.63 -3.83 -4.34
N LEU A 113 10.17 -3.23 -3.25
CA LEU A 113 10.87 -2.15 -2.54
C LEU A 113 12.27 -2.59 -2.06
N LEU A 114 12.42 -3.83 -1.58
CA LEU A 114 13.72 -4.41 -1.22
C LEU A 114 14.67 -4.50 -2.41
N VAL A 115 14.17 -4.90 -3.59
CA VAL A 115 14.97 -4.93 -4.82
C VAL A 115 15.39 -3.52 -5.23
N ALA A 116 14.49 -2.53 -5.15
CA ALA A 116 14.84 -1.14 -5.41
C ALA A 116 15.88 -0.59 -4.43
N LEU A 117 15.82 -0.99 -3.16
CA LEU A 117 16.79 -0.60 -2.14
C LEU A 117 18.18 -1.21 -2.42
N ALA A 118 18.21 -2.48 -2.80
CA ALA A 118 19.45 -3.16 -3.20
C ALA A 118 20.07 -2.49 -4.45
N LEU A 119 19.26 -2.14 -5.44
CA LEU A 119 19.69 -1.40 -6.63
C LEU A 119 20.10 0.05 -6.35
N TYR A 120 19.64 0.64 -5.25
CA TYR A 120 20.04 1.98 -4.83
C TYR A 120 21.44 1.99 -4.20
N TRP A 121 21.82 0.89 -3.54
CA TRP A 121 23.11 0.72 -2.87
C TRP A 121 24.23 0.16 -3.77
N LEU A 122 23.87 -0.41 -4.93
CA LEU A 122 24.80 -0.97 -5.93
C LEU A 122 25.20 0.08 -6.97
#